data_AF-A0A2M8AQY3-F1
#
_entry.id   AF-A0A2M8AQY3-F1
#
_cell.length_a   1.000
_cell.length_b   1.000
_cell.length_c   1.000
_cell.angle_alpha   90.00
_cell.angle_beta   90.00
_cell.angle_gamma   90.00
#
_symmetry.space_group_name_H-M   'P 1'
#
loop_
_entity.id
_entity.type
_entity.pdbx_description
1 polymer ?
#
loop_
_entity_poly.entity_id
_entity_poly.type
_entity_poly.pdbx_seq_one_letter_code
_entity_poly.pdbx_strand_id
1 'polypeptide(L)' 'MISYLLNKIGYALLTLFGVVTVIFFLFNVLPGDPAQMMLGQNEDSQQLAIVKQKYGFNKPISTQYLYYLNDLLPISFH' A
#
# COMPACT_ATOMS: atom_id res chain seq x y z
N MET A 1 10.94 -26.81 19.89
CA MET A 1 9.56 -26.40 19.48
C MET A 1 9.44 -24.90 19.25
N ILE A 2 9.83 -24.03 20.20
CA ILE A 2 9.78 -22.56 20.04
C ILE A 2 10.61 -22.05 18.85
N SER A 3 11.84 -22.53 18.67
CA SER A 3 12.68 -22.16 17.52
C SER A 3 12.05 -22.54 16.18
N TYR A 4 11.40 -23.71 16.10
CA TYR A 4 10.66 -24.13 14.90
C TYR A 4 9.46 -23.22 14.62
N LEU A 5 8.71 -22.83 15.66
CA LEU A 5 7.57 -21.93 15.52
C LEU A 5 8.02 -20.52 15.07
N LEU A 6 9.10 -19.99 15.66
CA LEU A 6 9.70 -18.72 15.25
C LEU A 6 10.17 -18.74 13.79
N ASN A 7 10.86 -19.79 13.37
CA ASN A 7 11.29 -19.94 11.97
C ASN A 7 10.07 -19.98 11.03
N LYS A 8 9.03 -20.74 11.39
CA LYS A 8 7.82 -20.85 10.57
C LYS A 8 7.07 -19.52 10.44
N ILE A 9 6.95 -18.76 11.53
CA ILE A 9 6.37 -17.41 11.51
C ILE A 9 7.25 -16.46 10.68
N GLY A 10 8.56 -16.53 10.81
CA GLY A 10 9.50 -15.73 10.02
C GLY A 10 9.34 -15.97 8.52
N TYR A 11 9.26 -17.23 8.07
CA TYR A 11 9.02 -17.56 6.67
C TYR A 11 7.64 -17.08 6.19
N ALA A 12 6.60 -17.21 7.01
CA ALA A 12 5.27 -16.73 6.67
C ALA A 12 5.25 -15.20 6.51
N LEU A 13 5.87 -14.47 7.44
CA LEU A 13 5.99 -13.01 7.37
C LEU A 13 6.80 -12.56 6.15
N LEU A 14 7.90 -13.24 5.83
CA LEU A 14 8.72 -12.91 4.66
C LEU A 14 7.96 -13.16 3.35
N THR A 15 7.23 -14.28 3.26
CA THR A 15 6.38 -14.59 2.10
C THR A 15 5.28 -13.56 1.94
N LEU A 16 4.58 -13.23 3.03
CA LEU A 16 3.54 -12.20 3.05
C LEU A 16 4.11 -10.85 2.63
N PHE A 17 5.25 -10.45 3.19
CA PHE A 17 5.95 -9.22 2.84
C PHE A 17 6.28 -9.16 1.34
N GLY A 18 6.75 -10.26 0.75
CA GLY A 18 6.98 -10.36 -0.69
C GLY A 18 5.71 -10.13 -1.51
N VAL A 19 4.62 -10.82 -1.18
CA VAL A 19 3.33 -10.69 -1.87
C VAL A 19 2.77 -9.27 -1.74
N VAL A 20 2.76 -8.71 -0.54
CA VAL A 20 2.30 -7.34 -0.24
C VAL A 20 3.09 -6.31 -1.04
N THR A 21 4.41 -6.47 -1.13
CA THR A 21 5.28 -5.60 -1.91
C THR A 21 4.94 -5.66 -3.40
N VAL A 22 4.80 -6.86 -3.95
CA VAL A 22 4.45 -7.04 -5.37
C VAL A 22 3.10 -6.40 -5.68
N ILE A 23 2.08 -6.65 -4.85
CA ILE A 23 0.74 -6.05 -5.00
C ILE A 23 0.82 -4.54 -4.93
N PHE A 24 1.57 -3.98 -3.98
CA PHE A 24 1.74 -2.54 -3.86
C PHE A 24 2.30 -1.94 -5.15
N PHE A 25 3.38 -2.48 -5.71
CA PHE A 25 3.95 -1.99 -6.97
C PHE A 25 2.99 -2.17 -8.15
N LEU A 26 2.27 -3.30 -8.20
CA LEU A 26 1.33 -3.60 -9.27
C LEU A 26 0.18 -2.58 -9.35
N PHE A 27 -0.33 -2.13 -8.20
CA PHE A 27 -1.51 -1.26 -8.15
C PHE A 27 -1.21 0.22 -7.87
N ASN A 28 -0.08 0.55 -7.24
CA ASN A 28 0.26 1.94 -6.88
C ASN A 28 1.33 2.55 -7.78
N VAL A 29 2.17 1.76 -8.45
CA VAL A 29 3.31 2.27 -9.24
C VAL A 29 3.10 2.04 -10.74
N LEU A 30 2.74 0.83 -11.17
CA LEU A 30 2.57 0.51 -12.60
C LEU A 30 1.50 1.34 -13.33
N PRO A 31 0.30 1.62 -12.77
CA PRO A 31 -0.72 2.37 -13.47
C PRO A 31 -0.47 3.88 -13.53
N GLY A 32 0.67 4.37 -13.01
CA GLY A 32 1.07 5.78 -13.05
C GLY A 32 0.44 6.64 -11.95
N ASP A 33 -0.90 6.63 -11.83
CA ASP A 33 -1.62 7.44 -10.82
C ASP A 33 -2.83 6.69 -10.22
N PRO A 34 -2.72 6.10 -9.02
CA PRO A 34 -3.81 5.38 -8.38
C PRO A 34 -5.04 6.28 -8.12
N ALA A 35 -4.85 7.59 -7.95
CA ALA A 35 -5.97 8.52 -7.77
C ALA A 35 -6.85 8.63 -9.03
N GLN A 36 -6.24 8.53 -10.23
CA GLN A 36 -6.97 8.55 -11.50
C GLN A 36 -7.76 7.25 -11.69
N MET A 37 -7.22 6.11 -11.25
CA MET A 37 -7.95 4.84 -11.28
C MET A 37 -9.21 4.88 -10.40
N MET A 38 -9.17 5.59 -9.28
CA MET A 38 -10.32 5.72 -8.37
C MET A 38 -11.42 6.64 -8.90
N LEU A 39 -11.05 7.70 -9.63
CA LEU A 39 -12.01 8.69 -10.17
C LEU A 39 -12.58 8.31 -11.55
N GLY A 40 -11.91 7.43 -12.29
CA GLY A 40 -12.32 7.02 -13.63
C GLY A 40 -12.22 8.19 -14.62
N GLN A 41 -13.15 8.27 -15.58
CA GLN A 41 -13.20 9.34 -16.60
C GLN A 41 -13.62 10.72 -16.04
N ASN A 42 -13.82 10.85 -14.72
CA ASN A 42 -14.13 12.13 -14.10
C ASN A 42 -12.83 12.92 -13.89
N GLU A 43 -12.44 13.66 -14.93
CA GLU A 43 -11.21 14.47 -15.00
C GLU A 43 -11.32 15.82 -14.25
N ASP A 44 -12.14 15.91 -13.20
CA ASP A 44 -12.12 17.12 -12.37
C ASP A 44 -10.80 17.17 -11.58
N SER A 45 -9.86 17.94 -12.12
CA SER A 45 -8.52 18.17 -11.55
C SER A 45 -8.55 18.59 -10.07
N GLN A 46 -9.61 19.27 -9.62
CA GLN A 46 -9.77 19.64 -8.21
C GLN A 46 -10.08 18.43 -7.35
N GLN A 47 -11.02 17.57 -7.78
CA GLN A 47 -11.30 16.30 -7.10
C GLN A 47 -10.09 15.37 -7.11
N LEU A 48 -9.32 15.31 -8.20
CA LEU A 48 -8.09 14.54 -8.25
C LEU A 48 -7.08 14.99 -7.20
N ALA A 49 -6.88 16.30 -7.03
CA ALA A 49 -5.99 16.84 -6.00
C ALA A 49 -6.47 16.50 -4.59
N ILE A 50 -7.78 16.60 -4.34
CA ILE A 50 -8.40 16.24 -3.06
C ILE A 50 -8.19 14.76 -2.74
N VAL A 51 -8.42 13.86 -3.72
CA VAL A 51 -8.21 12.42 -3.56
C VAL A 51 -6.73 12.11 -3.30
N LYS A 52 -5.82 12.72 -4.06
CA LYS A 52 -4.37 12.55 -3.85
C LYS A 52 -3.94 12.95 -2.45
N GLN A 53 -4.46 14.06 -1.94
CA GLN A 53 -4.14 14.54 -0.61
C GLN A 53 -4.78 13.65 0.48
N LYS A 54 -6.03 13.23 0.28
CA LYS A 54 -6.79 12.41 1.23
C LYS A 54 -6.16 11.02 1.44
N TYR A 55 -5.72 10.37 0.36
CA TYR A 55 -5.11 9.04 0.41
C TYR A 55 -3.58 9.07 0.45
N GLY A 56 -2.97 10.26 0.47
CA GLY A 56 -1.52 10.39 0.53
C GLY A 56 -0.78 9.99 -0.75
N PHE A 57 -1.47 9.83 -1.88
CA PHE A 57 -0.85 9.55 -3.19
C PHE A 57 0.06 10.68 -3.68
N ASN A 58 0.00 11.86 -3.05
CA ASN A 58 0.93 12.97 -3.27
C ASN A 58 2.26 12.85 -2.50
N LYS A 59 2.43 11.84 -1.63
CA LYS A 59 3.65 11.63 -0.84
C LYS A 59 4.67 10.74 -1.59
N PRO A 60 5.94 10.71 -1.16
CA PRO A 60 6.92 9.79 -1.72
C PRO A 60 6.46 8.33 -1.65
N ILE A 61 6.84 7.51 -2.63
CA ILE A 61 6.45 6.09 -2.72
C ILE A 61 6.80 5.32 -1.44
N SER A 62 7.93 5.64 -0.81
CA SER A 62 8.32 5.03 0.48
C SER A 62 7.31 5.32 1.59
N THR A 63 6.79 6.55 1.66
CA THR A 63 5.76 6.93 2.63
C THR A 63 4.43 6.24 2.32
N GLN A 64 4.04 6.18 1.04
CA GLN A 64 2.83 5.47 0.61
C GLN A 64 2.91 3.97 0.97
N TYR A 65 4.08 3.37 0.80
CA TYR A 65 4.30 1.97 1.18
C TYR A 65 4.20 1.75 2.69
N LEU A 66 4.74 2.66 3.50
CA LEU A 66 4.60 2.59 4.96
C LEU A 66 3.15 2.72 5.42
N TYR A 67 2.36 3.61 4.82
CA TYR A 67 0.93 3.72 5.09
C TYR A 67 0.20 2.44 4.69
N TYR A 68 0.49 1.91 3.50
CA TYR A 68 -0.08 0.65 3.03
C TYR A 68 0.23 -0.52 3.99
N LEU A 69 1.47 -0.61 4.47
CA LEU A 69 1.85 -1.62 5.47
C LEU A 69 1.09 -1.43 6.78
N ASN A 70 0.97 -0.19 7.27
CA ASN A 70 0.24 0.13 8.49
C ASN A 70 -1.25 -0.25 8.39
N ASP A 71 -1.89 0.02 7.25
CA ASP A 71 -3.30 -0.30 7.02
C ASP A 71 -3.55 -1.81 6.91
N LEU A 72 -2.54 -2.58 6.51
CA LEU A 72 -2.59 -4.05 6.50
C LEU A 72 -2.39 -4.67 7.88
N LEU A 73 -1.87 -3.93 8.86
CA LEU A 73 -1.72 -4.46 10.22
C LEU A 73 -3.11 -4.56 10.89
N PRO A 74 -3.35 -5.59 11.73
CA PRO A 74 -4.63 -5.73 12.43
C PRO A 74 -4.99 -4.56 13.37
N ILE A 75 -3.99 -3.78 13.78
CA ILE A 75 -4.11 -2.67 14.74
C ILE A 75 -3.63 -1.39 14.04
N SER A 76 -4.07 -1.14 12.81
CA SER A 76 -3.61 0.01 12.00
C SER A 76 -3.65 1.31 12.80
N PHE A 77 -2.56 2.10 12.77
CA PHE A 77 -2.47 3.38 13.46
C PHE A 77 -2.83 4.52 12.51
N HIS A 78 -3.95 5.21 12.74
CA HIS A 78 -4.45 6.31 11.90
C HIS A 78 -4.27 7.67 12.57
#